data_AF-A0A0F9K145-F1
#
_entry.id   AF-A0A0F9K145-F1
#
_cell.length_a   1.000
_cell.length_b   1.000
_cell.length_c   1.000
_cell.angle_alpha   90.00
_cell.angle_beta   90.00
_cell.angle_gamma   90.00
#
_symmetry.space_group_name_H-M   'P 1'
#
loop_
_entity.id
_entity.type
_entity.pdbx_description
1 polymer ?
#
loop_
_entity_poly.entity_id
_entity_poly.type
_entity_poly.pdbx_seq_one_letter_code
_entity_poly.pdbx_strand_id
1 'polypeptide(L)'
;MLSIEGAEFLYISNFFTDFKKLILNENGEKSILYGNNILKKMLVHSPIDLKKTDFLLLLNENDEILGLGFSQTNNEQILNLKPSDLIALNLSDKGYYLRQQ
;
A
#
# COMPACT_ATOMS: atom_id res chain seq x y z
N MET A 1 -6.70 7.01 14.51
CA MET A 1 -6.20 6.44 13.24
C MET A 1 -5.34 5.23 13.61
N LEU A 2 -5.44 4.11 12.89
CA LEU A 2 -4.60 2.93 13.15
C LEU A 2 -3.13 3.28 12.85
N SER A 3 -2.20 2.99 13.77
CA SER A 3 -0.77 3.20 13.53
C SER A 3 -0.17 2.05 12.71
N ILE A 4 0.97 2.32 12.07
CA ILE A 4 1.70 1.30 11.29
C ILE A 4 2.12 0.16 12.22
N GLU A 5 2.69 0.47 13.38
CA GLU A 5 3.17 -0.52 14.35
C GLU A 5 2.03 -1.41 14.87
N GLY A 6 0.84 -0.83 15.06
CA GLY A 6 -0.35 -1.59 15.43
C GLY A 6 -0.79 -2.55 14.33
N ALA A 7 -0.79 -2.10 13.07
CA ALA A 7 -1.12 -2.94 11.93
C ALA A 7 -0.08 -4.07 11.72
N GLU A 8 1.21 -3.77 11.88
CA GLU A 8 2.29 -4.74 11.82
C GLU A 8 2.14 -5.82 12.90
N PHE A 9 1.88 -5.42 14.15
CA PHE A 9 1.66 -6.35 15.24
C PHE A 9 0.49 -7.30 14.95
N LEU A 10 -0.63 -6.78 14.44
CA LEU A 10 -1.81 -7.59 14.10
C LEU A 10 -1.53 -8.57 12.95
N TYR A 11 -0.76 -8.13 11.94
CA TYR A 11 -0.37 -8.95 10.79
C TYR A 11 0.60 -10.07 11.20
N ILE A 12 1.70 -9.72 11.86
CA ILE A 12 2.77 -10.67 12.26
C ILE A 12 2.26 -11.68 13.28
N SER A 13 1.39 -11.26 14.20
CA SER A 13 0.82 -12.13 15.22
C SER A 13 -0.31 -13.04 14.71
N ASN A 14 -0.69 -12.94 13.43
CA ASN A 14 -1.81 -13.65 12.82
C ASN A 14 -3.17 -13.41 13.51
N PHE A 15 -3.34 -12.28 14.22
CA PHE A 15 -4.63 -11.91 14.81
C PHE A 15 -5.60 -11.40 13.75
N PHE A 16 -5.07 -10.80 12.67
CA PHE A 16 -5.86 -10.32 11.54
C PHE A 16 -5.11 -10.59 10.24
N THR A 17 -5.46 -11.69 9.57
CA THR A 17 -4.78 -12.15 8.34
C THR A 17 -5.42 -11.61 7.07
N ASP A 18 -6.63 -11.07 7.16
CA ASP A 18 -7.46 -10.68 6.02
C ASP A 18 -7.14 -9.28 5.49
N PHE A 19 -5.98 -8.72 5.87
CA PHE A 19 -5.50 -7.49 5.27
C PHE A 19 -5.28 -7.69 3.79
N LYS A 20 -5.92 -6.82 2.99
CA LYS A 20 -5.60 -6.71 1.57
C LYS A 20 -4.22 -6.08 1.41
N LYS A 21 -3.45 -6.60 0.47
CA LYS A 21 -2.03 -6.29 0.30
C LYS A 21 -1.75 -5.73 -1.08
N LEU A 22 -1.12 -4.57 -1.17
CA LEU A 22 -0.47 -4.12 -2.40
C LEU A 22 1.03 -4.35 -2.28
N ILE A 23 1.60 -5.10 -3.22
CA ILE A 23 3.06 -5.28 -3.32
C ILE A 23 3.58 -4.29 -4.35
N LEU A 24 4.57 -3.50 -3.93
CA LEU A 24 5.15 -2.42 -4.70
C LEU A 24 6.57 -2.78 -5.12
N ASN A 25 6.96 -2.33 -6.31
CA ASN A 25 8.35 -2.43 -6.78
C ASN A 25 9.25 -1.42 -6.07
N GLU A 26 10.57 -1.52 -6.26
CA GLU A 26 11.55 -0.60 -5.67
C GLU A 26 11.25 0.88 -5.89
N ASN A 27 10.71 1.25 -7.07
CA ASN A 27 10.33 2.64 -7.36
C ASN A 27 9.13 3.07 -6.52
N GLY A 28 8.15 2.17 -6.34
CA GLY A 28 7.01 2.35 -5.46
C GLY A 28 7.42 2.49 -4.01
N GLU A 29 8.31 1.61 -3.52
CA GLU A 29 8.84 1.66 -2.17
C GLU A 29 9.45 3.04 -1.86
N LYS A 30 10.41 3.48 -2.67
CA LYS A 30 11.04 4.80 -2.51
C LYS A 30 9.99 5.90 -2.53
N SER A 31 9.07 5.88 -3.49
CA SER A 31 8.05 6.92 -3.64
C SER A 31 7.14 7.04 -2.42
N ILE A 32 6.69 5.91 -1.87
CA ILE A 32 5.83 5.84 -0.69
C ILE A 32 6.56 6.36 0.56
N LEU A 33 7.82 5.99 0.75
CA LEU A 33 8.64 6.48 1.86
C LEU A 33 8.96 7.99 1.77
N TYR A 34 8.62 8.64 0.66
CA TYR A 34 8.61 10.10 0.53
C TYR A 34 7.21 10.73 0.64
N GLY A 35 6.19 9.96 1.02
CA GLY A 35 4.81 10.44 1.24
C GLY A 35 3.94 10.52 -0.02
N ASN A 36 4.39 9.93 -1.14
CA ASN A 36 3.60 9.94 -2.37
C ASN A 36 2.49 8.87 -2.36
N ASN A 37 1.50 9.05 -3.23
CA ASN A 37 0.45 8.06 -3.48
C ASN A 37 0.92 6.93 -4.41
N ILE A 38 0.16 5.83 -4.43
CA ILE A 38 0.47 4.64 -5.22
C ILE A 38 -0.06 4.80 -6.63
N LEU A 39 0.81 4.72 -7.63
CA LEU A 39 0.46 4.74 -9.05
C LEU A 39 0.54 3.33 -9.66
N LYS A 40 -0.16 3.10 -10.78
CA LYS A 40 -0.21 1.79 -11.45
C LYS A 40 1.18 1.23 -11.77
N LYS A 41 2.12 2.07 -12.22
CA LYS A 41 3.50 1.65 -12.53
C LYS A 41 4.30 1.11 -11.34
N MET A 42 3.84 1.38 -10.12
CA MET A 42 4.52 0.96 -8.89
C MET A 42 4.10 -0.46 -8.47
N LEU A 43 3.02 -0.99 -9.05
CA LEU A 43 2.38 -2.22 -8.61
C LEU A 43 3.10 -3.46 -9.17
N VAL A 44 3.49 -4.36 -8.27
CA VAL A 44 3.91 -5.74 -8.60
C VAL A 44 2.71 -6.68 -8.47
N HIS A 45 1.95 -6.55 -7.37
CA HIS A 45 0.79 -7.39 -7.10
C HIS A 45 -0.35 -6.58 -6.47
N SER A 46 -1.59 -6.93 -6.84
CA SER A 46 -2.82 -6.46 -6.21
C SER A 46 -3.78 -7.62 -5.90
N PRO A 47 -4.63 -7.52 -4.87
CA PRO A 47 -5.63 -8.52 -4.55
C PRO A 47 -6.64 -8.68 -5.69
N ILE A 48 -7.02 -9.92 -5.97
CA ILE A 48 -7.99 -10.25 -7.03
C ILE A 48 -9.39 -9.69 -6.78
N ASP A 49 -9.73 -9.42 -5.53
CA ASP A 49 -11.03 -8.91 -5.10
C ASP A 49 -10.93 -7.45 -4.62
N LEU A 50 -9.87 -6.72 -5.00
CA LEU A 50 -9.67 -5.33 -4.59
C LEU A 50 -10.87 -4.47 -4.99
N LYS A 51 -11.41 -3.73 -4.02
CA LYS A 51 -12.48 -2.75 -4.19
C LYS A 51 -11.98 -1.37 -3.81
N LYS A 52 -12.60 -0.35 -4.38
CA LYS A 52 -12.39 1.03 -3.96
C LYS A 52 -12.71 1.16 -2.47
N THR A 53 -11.94 1.97 -1.75
CA THR A 53 -12.00 2.18 -0.29
C THR A 53 -11.55 1.00 0.57
N ASP A 54 -11.11 -0.12 -0.01
CA ASP A 54 -10.47 -1.17 0.76
C ASP A 54 -9.23 -0.63 1.49
N PHE A 55 -9.11 -1.00 2.77
CA PHE A 55 -7.91 -0.77 3.58
C PHE A 55 -6.79 -1.70 3.12
N LEU A 56 -5.58 -1.17 3.03
CA LEU A 56 -4.43 -1.86 2.43
C LEU A 56 -3.21 -1.80 3.34
N LEU A 57 -2.55 -2.95 3.47
CA LEU A 57 -1.13 -2.99 3.77
C LEU A 57 -0.36 -2.73 2.49
N LEU A 58 0.62 -1.83 2.57
CA LEU A 58 1.55 -1.53 1.49
C LEU A 58 2.85 -2.25 1.80
N LEU A 59 3.28 -3.14 0.92
CA LEU A 59 4.48 -3.95 1.10
C LEU A 59 5.46 -3.75 -0.06
N ASN A 60 6.76 -3.95 0.19
CA ASN A 60 7.73 -4.14 -0.89
C ASN A 60 7.78 -5.62 -1.33
N GLU A 61 8.66 -5.91 -2.28
CA GLU A 61 8.87 -7.27 -2.84
C GLU A 61 9.45 -8.26 -1.82
N ASN A 62 9.95 -7.79 -0.68
CA ASN A 62 10.47 -8.60 0.43
C ASN A 62 9.42 -8.85 1.53
N ASP A 63 8.14 -8.56 1.27
CA ASP A 63 7.04 -8.61 2.24
C ASP A 63 7.23 -7.71 3.47
N GLU A 64 8.06 -6.66 3.36
CA GLU A 64 8.19 -5.67 4.42
C GLU A 64 7.07 -4.64 4.35
N ILE A 65 6.37 -4.40 5.46
CA ILE A 65 5.32 -3.38 5.54
C ILE A 65 5.97 -2.00 5.45
N LEU A 66 5.57 -1.23 4.45
CA LEU A 66 6.01 0.14 4.20
C LEU A 66 5.07 1.17 4.82
N GLY A 67 3.78 0.83 4.90
CA GLY A 67 2.75 1.74 5.34
C GLY A 67 1.33 1.21 5.14
N LEU A 68 0.37 2.11 5.32
CA LEU A 68 -1.06 1.89 5.24
C LEU A 68 -1.66 2.72 4.10
N GLY A 69 -2.65 2.15 3.40
CA GLY A 69 -3.30 2.81 2.27
C GLY A 69 -4.79 2.57 2.16
N PHE A 70 -5.44 3.36 1.31
CA PHE A 70 -6.81 3.11 0.85
C PHE A 70 -6.85 2.98 -0.67
N SER A 71 -7.50 1.92 -1.15
CA SER A 71 -7.71 1.73 -2.58
C SER A 71 -8.56 2.85 -3.18
N GLN A 72 -8.19 3.33 -4.35
CA GLN A 72 -8.99 4.24 -5.18
C GLN A 72 -9.59 3.56 -6.42
N THR A 73 -9.32 2.27 -6.59
CA THR A 73 -9.71 1.51 -7.79
C THR A 73 -10.28 0.13 -7.42
N ASN A 74 -10.99 -0.48 -8.37
CA ASN A 74 -11.43 -1.87 -8.28
C ASN A 74 -10.51 -2.76 -9.13
N ASN A 75 -10.35 -4.03 -8.78
CA ASN A 75 -9.45 -4.95 -9.49
C ASN A 75 -9.71 -5.02 -11.00
N GLU A 76 -10.99 -5.04 -11.41
CA GLU A 76 -11.41 -5.08 -12.81
C GLU A 76 -10.88 -3.90 -13.65
N GLN A 77 -10.61 -2.76 -13.00
CA GLN A 77 -10.15 -1.55 -13.67
C GLN A 77 -8.63 -1.55 -13.85
N ILE A 78 -7.88 -2.25 -12.99
CA ILE A 78 -6.42 -2.15 -12.88
C ILE A 78 -5.71 -2.47 -14.20
N LEU A 79 -6.23 -3.42 -14.98
CA LEU A 79 -5.62 -3.81 -16.26
C LEU A 79 -5.73 -2.72 -17.34
N ASN A 80 -6.74 -1.86 -17.26
CA ASN A 80 -7.02 -0.82 -18.25
C ASN A 80 -6.41 0.55 -17.86
N LEU A 81 -5.82 0.64 -16.67
CA LEU A 81 -5.22 1.89 -16.18
C LEU A 81 -3.89 2.17 -16.87
N LYS A 82 -3.62 3.46 -17.10
CA LYS A 82 -2.32 3.94 -17.55
C LYS A 82 -1.31 3.83 -16.42
N PRO A 83 0.00 3.70 -16.72
CA PRO A 83 1.04 3.62 -15.69
C PRO A 83 1.04 4.76 -14.67
N SER A 84 0.56 5.96 -15.05
CA SER A 84 0.47 7.14 -14.20
C SER A 84 -0.79 7.23 -13.34
N ASP A 85 -1.75 6.33 -13.53
CA ASP A 85 -3.04 6.44 -12.86
C ASP A 85 -2.95 6.01 -11.40
N LEU A 86 -3.76 6.66 -10.56
CA LEU A 86 -3.81 6.45 -9.12
C LEU A 86 -4.44 5.10 -8.78
N ILE A 87 -3.75 4.28 -8.00
CA ILE A 87 -4.24 3.00 -7.48
C ILE A 87 -4.75 3.15 -6.06
N ALA A 88 -3.97 3.80 -5.20
CA ALA A 88 -4.29 3.93 -3.78
C ALA A 88 -3.71 5.22 -3.19
N LEU A 89 -4.35 5.72 -2.15
CA LEU A 89 -3.84 6.79 -1.32
C LEU A 89 -2.87 6.23 -0.29
N ASN A 90 -1.75 6.92 -0.06
CA ASN A 90 -0.89 6.68 1.08
C ASN A 90 -1.47 7.42 2.30
N LEU A 91 -1.80 6.67 3.36
CA LEU A 91 -2.37 7.25 4.59
C LEU A 91 -1.30 7.50 5.64
N SER A 92 -0.34 6.60 5.74
CA SER A 92 0.77 6.65 6.67
C SER A 92 1.87 5.74 6.15
N ASP A 93 3.10 6.22 6.15
CA ASP A 93 4.27 5.46 5.72
C ASP A 93 5.41 5.61 6.72
N LYS A 94 6.29 4.61 6.75
CA LYS A 94 7.45 4.59 7.64
C LYS A 94 8.42 5.75 7.41
N GLY A 95 8.46 6.35 6.23
CA GLY A 95 9.32 7.50 5.97
C GLY A 95 8.85 8.79 6.65
N TYR A 96 7.62 8.83 7.18
CA TYR A 96 7.04 10.04 7.79
C TYR A 96 7.93 10.64 8.88
N TYR A 97 8.50 9.83 9.77
CA TYR A 97 9.30 10.33 10.89
C TYR A 97 10.61 10.99 10.44
N LEU A 98 11.14 10.61 9.26
CA LEU A 98 12.36 11.20 8.70
C LEU A 98 12.09 12.55 8.02
N ARG A 99 10.85 12.80 7.56
CA ARG A 99 10.48 14.04 6.83
C ARG A 99 10.11 15.19 7.75
N GLN A 100 9.71 14.90 8.99
CA GLN A 100 9.22 15.90 9.95
C GLN A 100 10.35 16.56 10.76
N GLN A 101 11.59 16.54 10.26
CA GLN A 101 12.75 17.19 10.86
C GLN A 101 13.23 18.37 10.02
#